data_AF-A0A3C1S6I9-F1
#
_entry.id   AF-A0A3C1S6I9-F1
#
_cell.length_a   1.000
_cell.length_b   1.000
_cell.length_c   1.000
_cell.angle_alpha   90.00
_cell.angle_beta   90.00
_cell.angle_gamma   90.00
#
_symmetry.space_group_name_H-M   'P 1'
#
loop_
_entity.id
_entity.type
_entity.pdbx_description
1 polymer ?
#
loop_
_entity_poly.entity_id
_entity_poly.type
_entity_poly.pdbx_seq_one_letter_code
_entity_poly.pdbx_strand_id
1 'polypeptide(L)' 'YRKKQGFSIPMTTWMRHDLREFAREKLFAGSALSRYFNMNYVKQLWDENISGHKDHSTSLWGLMMFEMWHKTFSA' A
#
# COMPACT_ATOMS: atom_id res chain seq x y z
N TYR A 1 -23.85 -9.42 20.54
CA TYR A 1 -22.70 -8.89 21.31
C TYR A 1 -21.62 -8.44 20.33
N ARG A 2 -21.33 -7.13 20.23
CA ARG A 2 -20.29 -6.58 19.32
C ARG A 2 -18.95 -6.57 20.06
N LYS A 3 -18.00 -7.41 19.63
CA LYS A 3 -16.61 -7.39 20.15
C LYS A 3 -16.03 -5.98 20.01
N LYS A 4 -15.23 -5.54 20.99
CA LYS A 4 -14.44 -4.30 20.90
C LYS A 4 -13.61 -4.37 19.61
N GLN A 5 -14.02 -3.62 18.61
CA GLN A 5 -13.20 -3.32 17.44
C GLN A 5 -12.37 -2.13 17.89
N GLY A 6 -11.04 -2.24 17.85
CA GLY A 6 -10.19 -1.06 18.03
C GLY A 6 -10.60 0.03 17.03
N PHE A 7 -10.12 1.26 17.21
CA PHE A 7 -10.26 2.31 16.22
C PHE A 7 -9.47 1.94 14.96
N SER A 8 -9.98 1.02 14.15
CA SER A 8 -9.40 0.64 12.89
C SER A 8 -9.71 1.75 11.90
N ILE A 9 -8.67 2.44 11.45
CA ILE A 9 -8.78 3.34 10.30
C ILE A 9 -9.33 2.58 9.10
N PRO A 10 -10.15 3.21 8.25
CA PRO A 10 -10.72 2.58 7.06
C PRO A 10 -9.64 2.46 5.97
N MET A 11 -8.60 1.67 6.23
CA MET A 11 -7.41 1.54 5.38
C MET A 11 -7.80 1.13 3.96
N THR A 12 -8.76 0.22 3.83
CA THR A 12 -9.29 -0.22 2.53
C THR A 12 -9.90 0.92 1.74
N THR A 13 -10.71 1.76 2.39
CA THR A 13 -11.32 2.94 1.76
C THR A 13 -10.25 3.94 1.36
N TRP A 14 -9.31 4.24 2.24
CA TRP A 14 -8.23 5.19 1.96
C TRP A 14 -7.35 4.73 0.81
N MET A 15 -6.89 3.47 0.83
CA MET A 15 -6.02 2.92 -0.23
C MET A 15 -6.70 2.85 -1.59
N ARG A 16 -8.04 2.69 -1.63
CA ARG A 16 -8.81 2.62 -2.89
C ARG A 16 -9.29 3.99 -3.39
N HIS A 17 -9.39 4.99 -2.50
CA HIS A 17 -9.93 6.30 -2.82
C HIS A 17 -8.95 7.41 -2.44
N ASP A 18 -9.02 7.90 -1.21
CA ASP A 18 -8.39 9.15 -0.78
C ASP A 18 -6.86 9.18 -0.96
N LEU A 19 -6.21 8.04 -0.73
CA LEU A 19 -4.75 7.87 -0.82
C LEU A 19 -4.31 7.13 -2.08
N ARG A 20 -5.22 6.82 -3.00
CA ARG A 20 -4.90 5.97 -4.16
C ARG A 20 -3.76 6.53 -4.99
N GLU A 21 -3.84 7.78 -5.42
CA GLU A 21 -2.81 8.37 -6.29
C GLU A 21 -1.48 8.54 -5.54
N PHE A 22 -1.53 8.93 -4.26
CA PHE A 22 -0.35 9.03 -3.42
C PHE A 22 0.36 7.68 -3.25
N ALA A 23 -0.40 6.63 -2.93
CA ALA A 23 0.14 5.28 -2.81
C ALA A 23 0.69 4.79 -4.16
N ARG A 24 0.00 5.04 -5.27
CA ARG A 24 0.48 4.69 -6.62
C ARG A 24 1.81 5.35 -6.93
N GLU A 25 1.95 6.63 -6.62
CA GLU A 25 3.20 7.38 -6.81
C GLU A 25 4.33 6.77 -5.98
N LYS A 26 4.12 6.53 -4.68
CA LYS A 26 5.16 5.95 -3.82
C LYS A 26 5.53 4.53 -4.23
N LEU A 27 4.57 3.72 -4.68
CA LEU A 27 4.85 2.33 -5.04
C LEU A 27 5.51 2.18 -6.41
N PHE A 28 5.25 3.07 -7.38
CA PHE A 28 5.64 2.84 -8.78
C PHE A 28 6.46 3.96 -9.44
N ALA A 29 6.51 5.19 -8.90
CA ALA A 29 7.23 6.30 -9.51
C ALA A 29 8.70 6.35 -9.04
N GLY A 30 9.55 5.51 -9.64
CA GLY A 30 10.99 5.48 -9.33
C GLY A 30 11.29 4.98 -7.92
N SER A 31 10.48 4.04 -7.45
CA SER A 31 10.53 3.51 -6.09
C SER A 31 11.76 2.62 -5.86
N ALA A 32 12.38 2.76 -4.69
CA ALA A 32 13.45 1.86 -4.25
C ALA A 32 12.95 0.42 -4.02
N LEU A 33 11.63 0.21 -3.94
CA LEU A 33 11.00 -1.11 -3.80
C LEU A 33 11.47 -2.09 -4.87
N SER A 34 11.79 -1.63 -6.10
CA SER A 34 12.25 -2.53 -7.17
C SER A 34 13.57 -3.24 -6.86
N ARG A 35 14.33 -2.76 -5.86
CA ARG A 35 15.57 -3.40 -5.39
C ARG A 35 15.31 -4.53 -4.38
N TYR A 36 14.16 -4.53 -3.71
CA TYR A 36 13.87 -5.43 -2.59
C TYR A 36 12.66 -6.34 -2.86
N PHE A 37 11.77 -5.95 -3.78
CA PHE A 37 10.51 -6.64 -4.04
C PHE A 37 10.32 -6.92 -5.52
N ASN A 38 9.56 -7.99 -5.81
CA ASN A 38 9.11 -8.28 -7.16
C ASN A 38 7.99 -7.31 -7.56
N MET A 39 8.33 -6.32 -8.39
CA MET A 39 7.38 -5.28 -8.80
C MET A 39 6.19 -5.79 -9.61
N ASN A 40 6.33 -6.91 -10.32
CA ASN A 40 5.20 -7.53 -11.02
C ASN A 40 4.16 -8.05 -10.02
N TYR A 41 4.63 -8.66 -8.93
CA TYR A 41 3.75 -9.12 -7.86
C TYR A 41 3.14 -7.95 -7.08
N VAL A 42 3.91 -6.90 -6.79
CA VAL A 42 3.38 -5.67 -6.16
C VAL A 42 2.29 -5.04 -7.03
N LYS A 43 2.49 -5.00 -8.36
CA LYS A 43 1.48 -4.53 -9.31
C LYS A 43 0.22 -5.40 -9.28
N GLN A 44 0.36 -6.73 -9.22
CA GLN A 44 -0.79 -7.63 -9.08
C GLN A 44 -1.58 -7.34 -7.80
N LEU A 45 -0.91 -7.19 -6.65
CA LEU A 45 -1.56 -6.85 -5.38
C LEU A 45 -2.28 -5.51 -5.46
N TRP A 46 -1.68 -4.54 -6.12
CA TRP A 46 -2.29 -3.23 -6.38
C TRP A 46 -3.57 -3.37 -7.21
N ASP A 47 -3.50 -4.05 -8.35
CA ASP A 47 -4.63 -4.22 -9.27
C ASP A 47 -5.78 -5.00 -8.61
N GLU A 48 -5.48 -6.07 -7.87
CA GLU A 48 -6.46 -6.82 -7.07
C GLU A 48 -7.11 -5.95 -5.97
N ASN A 49 -6.33 -5.05 -5.34
CA ASN A 49 -6.84 -4.17 -4.32
C ASN A 49 -7.75 -3.08 -4.88
N ILE A 50 -7.35 -2.40 -5.96
CA ILE A 50 -8.12 -1.32 -6.57
C ILE A 50 -9.39 -1.83 -7.23
N SER A 51 -9.34 -2.99 -7.88
CA SER A 51 -10.55 -3.63 -8.45
C SER A 51 -11.54 -4.13 -7.39
N GLY A 52 -11.09 -4.23 -6.14
CA GLY A 52 -11.89 -4.77 -5.05
C GLY A 52 -11.98 -6.29 -5.02
N HIS A 53 -11.25 -6.99 -5.88
CA HIS A 53 -11.20 -8.44 -5.93
C HIS A 53 -10.70 -9.07 -4.62
N LYS A 54 -9.67 -8.46 -4.02
CA LYS A 54 -9.11 -8.87 -2.73
C LYS A 54 -8.61 -7.65 -1.96
N ASP A 55 -8.68 -7.69 -0.63
CA ASP A 55 -8.12 -6.61 0.20
C ASP A 55 -6.64 -6.87 0.50
N HIS A 56 -5.79 -6.02 -0.08
CA HIS A 56 -4.35 -6.00 0.17
C HIS A 56 -3.90 -4.68 0.79
N SER A 57 -4.83 -3.90 1.34
CA SER A 57 -4.59 -2.52 1.77
C SER A 57 -3.52 -2.42 2.85
N THR A 58 -3.48 -3.38 3.79
CA THR A 58 -2.45 -3.46 4.83
C THR A 58 -1.05 -3.71 4.24
N SER A 59 -0.94 -4.63 3.28
CA SER A 59 0.33 -4.96 2.63
C SER A 59 0.85 -3.79 1.80
N LEU A 60 -0.03 -3.19 0.99
CA LEU A 60 0.30 -2.03 0.17
C LEU A 60 0.67 -0.80 1.04
N TRP A 61 -0.01 -0.61 2.18
CA TRP A 61 0.37 0.40 3.16
C TRP A 61 1.78 0.15 3.72
N GLY A 62 2.10 -1.09 4.09
CA GLY A 62 3.44 -1.47 4.56
C GLY A 62 4.53 -1.17 3.54
N LEU A 63 4.29 -1.49 2.26
CA LEU A 63 5.21 -1.17 1.16
C LEU A 63 5.40 0.34 0.98
N MET A 64 4.31 1.11 1.08
CA MET A 64 4.38 2.57 1.01
C MET A 64 5.20 3.16 2.17
N MET A 65 4.99 2.69 3.40
CA MET A 65 5.78 3.12 4.56
C MET A 65 7.25 2.74 4.41
N PHE A 66 7.54 1.54 3.89
CA PHE A 66 8.91 1.11 3.60
C PHE A 66 9.59 2.04 2.60
N GLU A 67 8.92 2.38 1.49
CA GLU A 67 9.47 3.33 0.51
C GLU A 67 9.79 4.68 1.17
N MET A 68 8.86 5.21 1.97
CA MET A 68 9.05 6.51 2.64
C MET A 68 10.22 6.49 3.62
N TRP A 69 10.35 5.42 4.41
CA TRP A 69 11.49 5.21 5.29
C TRP A 69 12.79 5.10 4.48
N HIS A 70 12.80 4.32 3.40
CA HIS A 70 13.97 4.14 2.54
C HIS A 70 14.44 5.47 1.94
N LYS A 71 13.52 6.28 1.39
CA LYS A 71 13.85 7.62 0.89
C LYS A 71 14.44 8.55 1.95
N THR A 72 14.07 8.37 3.21
CA THR A 72 14.52 9.24 4.31
C THR A 72 15.88 8.81 4.88
N PHE A 73 16.14 7.51 4.96
CA PHE A 73 17.28 6.96 5.72
C PHE A 73 18.28 6.14 4.88
N SER A 74 17.97 5.84 3.62
CA SER A 74 18.78 4.99 2.73
C SER A 74 19.15 5.66 1.41
N ALA A 75 18.96 6.98 1.33
CA ALA A 75 19.46 7.84 0.26
C ALA A 75 20.87 8.36 0.59
#